data_AF-A0A395MP93-F1
#
_entry.id   AF-A0A395MP93-F1
#
_cell.length_a   1.000
_cell.length_b   1.000
_cell.length_c   1.000
_cell.angle_alpha   90.00
_cell.angle_beta   90.00
_cell.angle_gamma   90.00
#
_symmetry.space_group_name_H-M   'P 1'
#
loop_
_entity.id
_entity.type
_entity.pdbx_description
1 polymer ?
#
loop_
_entity_poly.entity_id
_entity_poly.type
_entity_poly.pdbx_seq_one_letter_code
_entity_poly.pdbx_strand_id
1 'polypeptide(L)'
;MSQPSNEARILLALQALQNDQKLSLRRAADVYNVDYYALRRRQHGIQSRRDSIPNSRKLSDIEEETIVQFILDLDSRGFPSRLRFVEEMANSLLADRDASPVGKRWAHNFVKRQPELKTRIFRRYDYQRAKCEDPTIIRGWFRLVQNTIAKYGIQSADIWNFDETGFMMGLIQSGMAVTGSERQGRPKAVQPGNRGWITAIPAINAEGQSIPPFIIGSGQYHLANWYRESNLPADWVIATSQNGWTNNELGLEWLKHFDRSTAKRSVSLYRLLILDATNPDAPQGGKSTTKSMGFKDPKDSNRGSISI
;
A
#
# COMPACT_ATOMS: atom_id res chain seq x y z
N MET A 1 9.60 -19.45 52.17
CA MET A 1 10.47 -18.32 51.79
C MET A 1 11.29 -18.75 50.58
N SER A 2 11.26 -17.96 49.51
CA SER A 2 12.04 -18.25 48.28
C SER A 2 13.53 -18.25 48.61
N GLN A 3 14.26 -19.26 48.15
CA GLN A 3 15.71 -19.30 48.28
C GLN A 3 16.33 -18.09 47.57
N PRO A 4 17.24 -17.33 48.20
CA PRO A 4 17.86 -16.17 47.57
C PRO A 4 18.58 -16.60 46.28
N SER A 5 18.36 -15.81 45.22
CA SER A 5 19.05 -15.97 43.94
C SER A 5 20.56 -16.11 44.15
N ASN A 6 21.21 -16.92 43.34
CA ASN A 6 22.67 -17.09 43.40
C ASN A 6 23.40 -15.73 43.30
N GLU A 7 22.85 -14.81 42.52
CA GLU A 7 23.37 -13.45 42.36
C GLU A 7 23.26 -12.61 43.65
N ALA A 8 22.14 -12.72 44.36
CA ALA A 8 21.94 -12.02 45.62
C ALA A 8 22.94 -12.50 46.69
N ARG A 9 23.25 -13.80 46.71
CA ARG A 9 24.29 -14.35 47.59
C ARG A 9 25.69 -13.84 47.25
N ILE A 10 25.99 -13.64 45.96
CA ILE A 10 27.26 -13.04 45.53
C ILE A 10 27.38 -11.58 45.98
N LEU A 11 26.31 -10.79 45.87
CA LEU A 11 26.29 -9.41 46.36
C LEU A 11 26.47 -9.33 47.89
N LEU A 12 25.81 -10.22 48.63
CA LEU A 12 26.00 -10.32 50.09
C LEU A 12 27.44 -10.72 50.47
N ALA A 13 28.04 -11.65 49.72
CA ALA A 13 29.44 -12.05 49.93
C ALA A 13 30.42 -10.89 49.64
N LEU A 14 30.16 -10.08 48.62
CA LEU A 14 30.95 -8.87 48.34
C LEU A 14 30.81 -7.81 49.45
N GLN A 15 29.60 -7.63 49.98
CA GLN A 15 29.36 -6.71 51.10
C GLN A 15 30.09 -7.18 52.37
N ALA A 16 30.10 -8.50 52.63
CA ALA A 16 30.84 -9.08 53.75
C ALA A 16 32.36 -8.88 53.61
N LEU A 17 32.91 -9.01 52.41
CA LEU A 17 34.32 -8.75 52.11
C LEU A 17 34.70 -7.26 52.24
N GLN A 18 33.76 -6.35 52.00
CA GLN A 18 33.97 -4.91 52.26
C GLN A 18 33.96 -4.59 53.76
N ASN A 19 33.12 -5.28 54.53
CA ASN A 19 32.95 -5.03 55.96
C ASN A 19 34.00 -5.73 56.85
N ASP A 20 34.60 -6.83 56.40
CA ASP A 20 35.61 -7.57 57.15
C ASP A 20 36.91 -7.74 56.34
N GLN A 21 37.92 -6.94 56.70
CA GLN A 21 39.25 -6.94 56.08
C GLN A 21 40.04 -8.24 56.29
N LYS A 22 39.66 -9.10 57.24
CA LYS A 22 40.32 -10.40 57.49
C LYS A 22 39.64 -11.55 56.74
N LEU A 23 38.46 -11.32 56.17
CA LEU A 23 37.71 -12.34 55.43
C LEU A 23 38.36 -12.57 54.06
N SER A 24 38.81 -13.80 53.81
CA SER A 24 39.37 -14.16 52.49
C SER A 24 38.25 -14.44 51.48
N LEU A 25 38.53 -14.17 50.20
CA LEU A 25 37.59 -14.41 49.10
C LEU A 25 37.10 -15.88 49.04
N ARG A 26 37.98 -16.85 49.35
CA ARG A 26 37.63 -18.28 49.45
C ARG A 26 36.67 -18.52 50.61
N ARG A 27 36.97 -17.97 51.78
CA ARG A 27 36.12 -18.13 52.98
C ARG A 27 34.74 -17.52 52.75
N ALA A 28 34.66 -16.37 52.10
CA ALA A 28 33.40 -15.75 51.73
C ALA A 28 32.61 -16.61 50.73
N ALA A 29 33.27 -17.21 49.73
CA ALA A 29 32.62 -18.12 48.80
C ALA A 29 31.99 -19.33 49.50
N ASP A 30 32.71 -19.93 50.46
CA ASP A 30 32.23 -21.08 51.24
C ASP A 30 31.06 -20.69 52.17
N VAL A 31 31.18 -19.59 52.90
CA VAL A 31 30.15 -19.13 53.87
C VAL A 31 28.84 -18.77 53.17
N TYR A 32 28.91 -18.11 52.03
CA TYR A 32 27.73 -17.69 51.27
C TYR A 32 27.28 -18.73 50.24
N ASN A 33 27.96 -19.88 50.15
CA ASN A 33 27.70 -20.97 49.24
C ASN A 33 27.55 -20.50 47.78
N VAL A 34 28.58 -19.79 47.29
CA VAL A 34 28.68 -19.25 45.93
C VAL A 34 29.97 -19.73 45.26
N ASP A 35 29.94 -19.84 43.93
CA ASP A 35 31.14 -20.20 43.17
C ASP A 35 32.24 -19.13 43.33
N TYR A 36 33.45 -19.58 43.69
CA TYR A 36 34.59 -18.71 43.92
C TYR A 36 34.94 -17.85 42.69
N TYR A 37 34.88 -18.42 41.48
CA TYR A 37 35.20 -17.69 40.25
C TYR A 37 34.11 -16.67 39.90
N ALA A 38 32.85 -16.95 40.17
CA ALA A 38 31.76 -15.99 40.03
C ALA A 38 31.92 -14.81 40.99
N LEU A 39 32.22 -15.07 42.27
CA LEU A 39 32.49 -14.03 43.27
C LEU A 39 33.70 -13.17 42.89
N ARG A 40 34.82 -13.79 42.47
CA ARG A 40 36.02 -13.09 42.01
C ARG A 40 35.74 -12.20 40.79
N ARG A 41 34.99 -12.69 39.81
CA ARG A 41 34.61 -11.90 38.63
C ARG A 41 33.79 -10.66 39.02
N ARG A 42 32.89 -10.81 40.01
CA ARG A 42 32.09 -9.69 40.53
C ARG A 42 32.89 -8.69 41.32
N GLN A 43 33.87 -9.15 42.08
CA GLN A 43 34.82 -8.27 42.76
C GLN A 43 35.62 -7.41 41.76
N HIS A 44 35.92 -7.94 40.58
CA HIS A 44 36.56 -7.21 39.47
C HIS A 44 35.58 -6.42 38.58
N GLY A 45 34.32 -6.25 39.00
CA GLY A 45 33.33 -5.42 38.28
C GLY A 45 32.69 -6.08 37.06
N ILE A 46 32.93 -7.37 36.80
CA ILE A 46 32.32 -8.08 35.67
C ILE A 46 30.88 -8.43 36.04
N GLN A 47 29.91 -7.85 35.34
CA GLN A 47 28.48 -8.08 35.55
C GLN A 47 28.01 -9.49 35.15
N SER A 48 26.78 -9.84 35.56
CA SER A 48 26.20 -11.15 35.27
C SER A 48 25.83 -11.19 33.81
N ARG A 49 25.80 -12.38 33.22
CA ARG A 49 25.31 -12.49 31.84
C ARG A 49 23.84 -12.08 31.70
N ARG A 50 23.04 -12.15 32.79
CA ARG A 50 21.65 -11.69 32.80
C ARG A 50 21.54 -10.16 32.82
N ASP A 51 22.49 -9.51 33.47
CA ASP A 51 22.50 -8.05 33.66
C ASP A 51 23.42 -7.35 32.62
N SER A 52 24.19 -8.13 31.85
CA SER A 52 25.05 -7.61 30.78
C SER A 52 24.21 -7.31 29.54
N ILE A 53 24.40 -6.13 28.96
CA ILE A 53 23.82 -5.76 27.67
C ILE A 53 24.39 -6.70 26.60
N PRO A 54 23.56 -7.40 25.80
CA PRO A 54 24.05 -8.22 24.70
C PRO A 54 24.87 -7.37 23.73
N ASN A 55 26.01 -7.88 23.23
CA ASN A 55 26.85 -7.17 22.26
C ASN A 55 26.09 -6.71 20.98
N SER A 56 24.89 -7.24 20.74
CA SER A 56 23.99 -6.81 19.67
C SER A 56 23.21 -5.51 19.94
N ARG A 57 23.13 -5.05 21.20
CA ARG A 57 22.55 -3.76 21.62
C ARG A 57 23.68 -2.76 21.82
N LYS A 58 23.96 -1.98 20.77
CA LYS A 58 24.94 -0.88 20.81
C LYS A 58 24.40 0.42 21.41
N LEU A 59 23.08 0.58 21.42
CA LEU A 59 22.41 1.76 21.97
C LEU A 59 21.79 1.43 23.33
N SER A 60 21.69 2.46 24.17
CA SER A 60 20.94 2.42 25.43
C SER A 60 19.43 2.37 25.16
N ASP A 61 18.65 1.97 26.17
CA ASP A 61 17.20 1.89 26.03
C ASP A 61 16.56 3.25 25.70
N ILE A 62 17.09 4.34 26.26
CA ILE A 62 16.64 5.72 26.00
C ILE A 62 16.89 6.13 24.53
N GLU A 63 18.06 5.77 23.98
CA GLU A 63 18.37 6.05 22.59
C GLU A 63 17.50 5.25 21.64
N GLU A 64 17.28 3.96 21.94
CA GLU A 64 16.36 3.14 21.17
C GLU A 64 14.94 3.71 21.21
N GLU A 65 14.46 4.14 22.37
CA GLU A 65 13.14 4.76 22.54
C GLU A 65 13.02 6.07 21.75
N THR A 66 14.07 6.89 21.74
CA THR A 66 14.11 8.14 20.95
C THR A 66 13.98 7.84 19.45
N ILE A 67 14.68 6.81 18.95
CA ILE A 67 14.56 6.36 17.56
C ILE A 67 13.15 5.86 17.27
N VAL A 68 12.54 5.08 18.19
CA VAL A 68 11.15 4.61 18.03
C VAL A 68 10.18 5.78 17.90
N GLN A 69 10.22 6.73 18.85
CA GLN A 69 9.33 7.88 18.85
C GLN A 69 9.45 8.72 17.58
N PHE A 70 10.67 8.93 17.10
CA PHE A 70 10.91 9.66 15.87
C PHE A 70 10.36 8.93 14.63
N ILE A 71 10.49 7.60 14.57
CA ILE A 71 9.91 6.79 13.49
C ILE A 71 8.38 6.90 13.50
N LEU A 72 7.75 6.84 14.68
CA LEU A 72 6.29 6.94 14.82
C LEU A 72 5.78 8.34 14.43
N ASP A 73 6.50 9.41 14.80
CA ASP A 73 6.18 10.78 14.39
C ASP A 73 6.24 10.94 12.86
N LEU A 74 7.29 10.43 12.22
CA LEU A 74 7.42 10.45 10.75
C LEU A 74 6.29 9.66 10.07
N ASP A 75 5.94 8.48 10.60
CA ASP A 75 4.84 7.66 10.07
C ASP A 75 3.49 8.39 10.18
N SER A 76 3.24 9.07 11.30
CA SER A 76 2.00 9.85 11.52
C SER A 76 1.82 11.00 10.51
N ARG A 77 2.94 11.53 9.98
CA ARG A 77 2.98 12.58 8.96
C ARG A 77 2.99 12.03 7.53
N GLY A 78 2.93 10.70 7.36
CA GLY A 78 2.93 10.04 6.05
C GLY A 78 4.31 9.89 5.42
N PHE A 79 5.39 9.97 6.21
CA PHE A 79 6.76 9.78 5.74
C PHE A 79 7.33 8.45 6.23
N PRO A 80 7.08 7.33 5.53
CA PRO A 80 7.58 6.03 5.96
C PRO A 80 9.12 6.00 5.95
N SER A 81 9.72 5.68 7.09
CA SER A 81 11.17 5.61 7.24
C SER A 81 11.74 4.34 6.59
N ARG A 82 12.92 4.46 5.96
CA ARG A 82 13.65 3.32 5.40
C ARG A 82 14.59 2.74 6.46
N LEU A 83 14.85 1.43 6.41
CA LEU A 83 15.82 0.78 7.31
C LEU A 83 17.20 1.44 7.30
N ARG A 84 17.66 1.91 6.14
CA ARG A 84 18.92 2.67 6.02
C ARG A 84 18.91 3.96 6.83
N PHE A 85 17.78 4.66 6.85
CA PHE A 85 17.66 5.91 7.60
C PHE A 85 17.66 5.64 9.12
N VAL A 86 17.03 4.54 9.56
CA VAL A 86 17.11 4.08 10.96
C VAL A 86 18.54 3.73 11.36
N GLU A 87 19.31 3.13 10.44
CA GLU A 87 20.74 2.87 10.63
C GLU A 87 21.56 4.17 10.72
N GLU A 88 21.29 5.16 9.87
CA GLU A 88 21.94 6.47 9.88
C GLU A 88 21.67 7.23 11.18
N MET A 89 20.43 7.23 11.68
CA MET A 89 20.08 7.81 12.97
C MET A 89 20.85 7.17 14.14
N ALA A 90 20.90 5.82 14.16
CA ALA A 90 21.63 5.09 15.18
C ALA A 90 23.14 5.38 15.12
N ASN A 91 23.71 5.46 13.92
CA ASN A 91 25.12 5.80 13.73
C ASN A 91 25.42 7.25 14.11
N SER A 92 24.49 8.17 13.93
CA SER A 92 24.64 9.56 14.39
C SER A 92 24.80 9.62 15.91
N LEU A 93 23.91 8.94 16.65
CA LEU A 93 23.99 8.88 18.12
C LEU A 93 25.29 8.20 18.62
N LEU A 94 25.76 7.18 17.90
CA LEU A 94 27.03 6.53 18.22
C LEU A 94 28.24 7.41 17.91
N ALA A 95 28.20 8.17 16.83
CA ALA A 95 29.26 9.11 16.47
C ALA A 95 29.42 10.22 17.52
N ASP A 96 28.32 10.72 18.08
CA ASP A 96 28.33 11.70 19.18
C ASP A 96 29.04 11.17 20.45
N ARG A 97 29.17 9.84 20.59
CA ARG A 97 29.85 9.17 21.71
C ARG A 97 31.19 8.55 21.32
N ASP A 98 31.70 8.87 20.13
CA ASP A 98 32.93 8.30 19.56
C ASP A 98 32.92 6.76 19.52
N ALA A 99 31.74 6.18 19.29
CA ALA A 99 31.50 4.74 19.28
C ALA A 99 31.45 4.18 17.84
N SER A 100 31.88 2.93 17.66
CA SER A 100 31.90 2.32 16.33
C SER A 100 30.49 2.09 15.76
N PRO A 101 30.29 2.23 14.43
CA PRO A 101 28.99 2.09 13.77
C PRO A 101 28.25 0.79 14.04
N VAL A 102 26.93 0.80 13.91
CA VAL A 102 26.12 -0.42 13.96
C VAL A 102 26.43 -1.37 12.80
N GLY A 103 26.20 -2.67 13.02
CA GLY A 103 26.41 -3.67 11.98
C GLY A 103 25.26 -3.69 10.94
N LYS A 104 25.53 -4.23 9.75
CA LYS A 104 24.57 -4.28 8.61
C LYS A 104 23.18 -4.87 8.93
N ARG A 105 23.08 -5.74 9.93
CA ARG A 105 21.81 -6.38 10.34
C ARG A 105 21.12 -5.68 11.52
N TRP A 106 21.72 -4.62 12.07
CA TRP A 106 21.25 -3.97 13.28
C TRP A 106 19.86 -3.35 13.09
N ALA A 107 19.63 -2.58 12.02
CA ALA A 107 18.34 -1.93 11.80
C ALA A 107 17.19 -2.94 11.63
N HIS A 108 17.45 -4.05 10.92
CA HIS A 108 16.48 -5.14 10.80
C HIS A 108 16.18 -5.80 12.16
N ASN A 109 17.22 -6.07 12.96
CA ASN A 109 17.06 -6.65 14.29
C ASN A 109 16.43 -5.66 15.28
N PHE A 110 16.60 -4.34 15.08
CA PHE A 110 15.97 -3.27 15.85
C PHE A 110 14.47 -3.25 15.61
N VAL A 111 14.03 -3.21 14.35
CA VAL A 111 12.59 -3.29 14.04
C VAL A 111 11.99 -4.61 14.54
N LYS A 112 12.70 -5.73 14.42
CA LYS A 112 12.19 -7.03 14.91
C LYS A 112 12.01 -7.10 16.44
N ARG A 113 12.81 -6.37 17.22
CA ARG A 113 12.73 -6.39 18.69
C ARG A 113 11.72 -5.38 19.26
N GLN A 114 11.31 -4.38 18.47
CA GLN A 114 10.37 -3.35 18.88
C GLN A 114 8.94 -3.72 18.42
N PRO A 115 8.02 -4.11 19.33
CA PRO A 115 6.67 -4.56 18.94
C PRO A 115 5.85 -3.51 18.20
N GLU A 116 6.15 -2.23 18.43
CA GLU A 116 5.49 -1.06 17.85
C GLU A 116 5.89 -0.83 16.38
N LEU A 117 7.03 -1.38 15.94
CA LEU A 117 7.55 -1.16 14.59
C LEU A 117 7.34 -2.40 13.72
N LYS A 118 6.90 -2.18 12.47
CA LYS A 118 6.78 -3.24 11.46
C LYS A 118 7.25 -2.76 10.10
N THR A 119 8.11 -3.55 9.46
CA THR A 119 8.48 -3.32 8.06
C THR A 119 7.31 -3.69 7.16
N ARG A 120 6.83 -2.75 6.35
CA ARG A 120 5.81 -2.99 5.31
C ARG A 120 6.33 -2.58 3.94
N ILE A 121 5.85 -3.25 2.91
CA ILE A 121 6.09 -2.83 1.53
C ILE A 121 5.17 -1.63 1.25
N PHE A 122 5.75 -0.47 0.99
CA PHE A 122 4.99 0.70 0.54
C PHE A 122 4.75 0.59 -0.97
N ARG A 123 3.55 0.97 -1.43
CA ARG A 123 3.27 1.18 -2.85
C ARG A 123 3.58 2.63 -3.18
N ARG A 124 4.12 2.88 -4.38
CA ARG A 124 4.26 4.26 -4.88
C ARG A 124 2.86 4.84 -5.04
N TYR A 125 2.57 5.88 -4.27
CA TYR A 125 1.35 6.66 -4.43
C TYR A 125 1.63 7.77 -5.43
N ASP A 126 0.73 7.97 -6.40
CA ASP A 126 0.90 9.04 -7.37
C ASP A 126 0.73 10.39 -6.66
N TYR A 127 1.73 11.26 -6.78
CA TYR A 127 1.73 12.57 -6.15
C TYR A 127 0.59 13.47 -6.65
N GLN A 128 0.16 13.29 -7.90
CA GLN A 128 -1.02 14.01 -8.41
C GLN A 128 -2.30 13.53 -7.73
N ARG A 129 -2.43 12.23 -7.44
CA ARG A 129 -3.57 11.70 -6.67
C ARG A 129 -3.61 12.25 -5.25
N ALA A 130 -2.46 12.37 -4.59
CA ALA A 130 -2.37 12.98 -3.27
C ALA A 130 -2.80 14.46 -3.27
N LYS A 131 -2.53 15.20 -4.35
CA LYS A 131 -3.00 16.60 -4.49
C LYS A 131 -4.49 16.72 -4.75
N CYS A 132 -5.10 15.75 -5.41
CA CYS A 132 -6.55 15.69 -5.64
C CYS A 132 -7.35 15.29 -4.39
N GLU A 133 -6.67 14.88 -3.30
CA GLU A 133 -7.27 14.48 -2.03
C GLU A 133 -7.43 15.61 -1.00
N ASP A 134 -7.52 16.86 -1.46
CA ASP A 134 -7.86 17.97 -0.56
C ASP A 134 -9.26 17.73 0.05
N PRO A 135 -9.39 17.60 1.38
CA PRO A 135 -10.67 17.35 2.03
C PRO A 135 -11.74 18.39 1.70
N THR A 136 -11.35 19.64 1.42
CA THR A 136 -12.29 20.70 1.04
C THR A 136 -12.88 20.48 -0.35
N ILE A 137 -12.05 20.10 -1.32
CA ILE A 137 -12.47 19.77 -2.69
C ILE A 137 -13.36 18.53 -2.68
N ILE A 138 -12.94 17.49 -1.95
CA ILE A 138 -13.72 16.25 -1.83
C ILE A 138 -15.10 16.52 -1.20
N ARG A 139 -15.15 17.25 -0.09
CA ARG A 139 -16.42 17.59 0.57
C ARG A 139 -17.32 18.45 -0.31
N GLY A 140 -16.74 19.40 -1.04
CA GLY A 140 -17.47 20.24 -2.02
C GLY A 140 -18.13 19.39 -3.10
N TRP A 141 -17.39 18.43 -3.67
CA TRP A 141 -17.89 17.50 -4.67
C TRP A 141 -19.04 16.63 -4.13
N PHE A 142 -18.87 15.99 -2.96
CA PHE A 142 -19.93 15.18 -2.37
C PHE A 142 -21.19 15.99 -2.06
N ARG A 143 -21.02 17.24 -1.59
CA ARG A 143 -22.16 18.15 -1.35
C ARG A 143 -22.89 18.48 -2.65
N LEU A 144 -22.17 18.73 -3.74
CA LEU A 144 -22.77 18.95 -5.05
C LEU A 144 -23.57 17.72 -5.50
N VAL A 145 -22.99 16.52 -5.39
CA VAL A 145 -23.67 15.26 -5.74
C VAL A 145 -24.96 15.08 -4.92
N GLN A 146 -24.89 15.26 -3.60
CA GLN A 146 -26.07 15.16 -2.73
C GLN A 146 -27.15 16.18 -3.07
N ASN A 147 -26.77 17.45 -3.30
CA ASN A 147 -27.72 18.50 -3.68
C ASN A 147 -28.40 18.18 -5.01
N THR A 148 -27.65 17.64 -5.98
CA THR A 148 -28.19 17.25 -7.28
C THR A 148 -29.17 16.09 -7.16
N ILE A 149 -28.82 15.04 -6.40
CA ILE A 149 -29.72 13.90 -6.13
C ILE A 149 -31.03 14.41 -5.52
N ALA A 150 -30.94 15.29 -4.52
CA ALA A 150 -32.11 15.87 -3.86
C ALA A 150 -32.95 16.75 -4.80
N LYS A 151 -32.31 17.62 -5.59
CA LYS A 151 -32.99 18.57 -6.50
C LYS A 151 -33.81 17.85 -7.57
N TYR A 152 -33.29 16.75 -8.12
CA TYR A 152 -33.91 16.03 -9.23
C TYR A 152 -34.64 14.74 -8.79
N GLY A 153 -34.68 14.45 -7.48
CA GLY A 153 -35.36 13.27 -6.94
C GLY A 153 -34.81 11.95 -7.50
N ILE A 154 -33.49 11.87 -7.70
CA ILE A 154 -32.83 10.72 -8.33
C ILE A 154 -32.76 9.57 -7.33
N GLN A 155 -33.25 8.40 -7.72
CA GLN A 155 -33.19 7.20 -6.89
C GLN A 155 -31.88 6.45 -7.07
N SER A 156 -31.49 5.62 -6.09
CA SER A 156 -30.25 4.83 -6.15
C SER A 156 -30.17 3.93 -7.40
N ALA A 157 -31.30 3.36 -7.84
CA ALA A 157 -31.40 2.59 -9.09
C ALA A 157 -30.94 3.38 -10.35
N ASP A 158 -31.00 4.71 -10.30
CA ASP A 158 -30.73 5.63 -11.41
C ASP A 158 -29.41 6.38 -11.28
N ILE A 159 -28.61 6.04 -10.27
CA ILE A 159 -27.23 6.54 -10.10
C ILE A 159 -26.29 5.49 -10.69
N TRP A 160 -25.63 5.84 -11.79
CA TRP A 160 -24.74 4.97 -12.55
C TRP A 160 -23.29 5.45 -12.49
N ASN A 161 -22.36 4.51 -12.39
CA ASN A 161 -20.93 4.76 -12.52
C ASN A 161 -20.42 4.27 -13.88
N PHE A 162 -19.72 5.14 -14.60
CA PHE A 162 -18.92 4.80 -15.77
C PHE A 162 -17.52 4.40 -15.31
N ASP A 163 -16.98 3.31 -15.86
CA ASP A 163 -15.57 2.95 -15.66
C ASP A 163 -14.98 2.37 -16.95
N GLU A 164 -13.66 2.52 -17.12
CA GLU A 164 -12.92 2.01 -18.27
C GLU A 164 -11.79 1.09 -17.81
N THR A 165 -11.83 -0.17 -18.25
CA THR A 165 -10.78 -1.15 -17.98
C THR A 165 -10.11 -1.62 -19.26
N GLY A 166 -8.81 -1.36 -19.37
CA GLY A 166 -7.97 -1.84 -20.46
C GLY A 166 -7.34 -3.20 -20.16
N PHE A 167 -7.47 -4.13 -21.09
CA PHE A 167 -6.85 -5.45 -21.10
C PHE A 167 -5.80 -5.50 -22.21
N MET A 168 -4.55 -5.74 -21.85
CA MET A 168 -3.49 -5.96 -22.84
C MET A 168 -3.40 -7.44 -23.17
N MET A 169 -3.61 -7.78 -24.43
CA MET A 169 -3.46 -9.15 -24.93
C MET A 169 -1.98 -9.49 -25.10
N GLY A 170 -1.58 -10.68 -24.64
CA GLY A 170 -0.22 -11.20 -24.82
C GLY A 170 0.82 -10.79 -23.76
N LEU A 171 0.45 -10.02 -22.72
CA LEU A 171 1.38 -9.68 -21.64
C LEU A 171 1.39 -10.76 -20.54
N ILE A 172 2.50 -11.51 -20.45
CA ILE A 172 2.76 -12.37 -19.30
C ILE A 172 3.28 -11.48 -18.15
N GLN A 173 2.56 -11.42 -17.03
CA GLN A 173 3.06 -10.75 -15.83
C GLN A 173 4.29 -11.49 -15.27
N SER A 174 5.19 -10.74 -14.63
CA SER A 174 6.34 -11.34 -13.96
C SER A 174 5.85 -12.23 -12.81
N GLY A 175 5.99 -13.55 -12.96
CA GLY A 175 5.67 -14.54 -11.93
C GLY A 175 6.92 -15.27 -11.45
N MET A 176 6.83 -15.91 -10.28
CA MET A 176 7.85 -16.86 -9.83
C MET A 176 7.81 -18.10 -10.72
N ALA A 177 8.92 -18.44 -11.36
CA ALA A 177 9.09 -19.67 -12.11
C ALA A 177 10.03 -20.61 -11.35
N VAL A 178 9.64 -21.87 -11.20
CA VAL A 178 10.54 -22.94 -10.76
C VAL A 178 11.35 -23.37 -11.97
N THR A 179 12.67 -23.19 -11.92
CA THR A 179 13.58 -23.62 -13.00
C THR A 179 14.70 -24.48 -12.46
N GLY A 180 15.27 -25.30 -13.35
CA GLY A 180 16.46 -26.10 -13.04
C GLY A 180 17.60 -25.23 -12.51
N SER A 181 18.31 -25.76 -11.51
CA SER A 181 19.39 -25.07 -10.78
C SER A 181 20.55 -24.60 -11.67
N GLU A 182 20.72 -25.23 -12.83
CA GLU A 182 21.80 -24.92 -13.78
C GLU A 182 21.45 -23.84 -14.81
N ARG A 183 20.19 -23.36 -14.81
CA ARG A 183 19.76 -22.36 -15.79
C ARG A 183 20.35 -20.99 -15.45
N GLN A 184 21.32 -20.55 -16.24
CA GLN A 184 21.82 -19.18 -16.17
C GLN A 184 20.84 -18.21 -16.85
N GLY A 185 20.40 -17.19 -16.09
CA GLY A 185 19.53 -16.12 -16.57
C GLY A 185 18.04 -16.31 -16.23
N ARG A 186 17.28 -15.21 -16.31
CA ARG A 186 15.84 -15.23 -16.03
C ARG A 186 15.09 -16.04 -17.09
N PRO A 187 14.16 -16.94 -16.71
CA PRO A 187 13.37 -17.72 -17.67
C PRO A 187 12.53 -16.77 -18.52
N LYS A 188 12.60 -16.92 -19.85
CA LYS A 188 11.76 -16.18 -20.79
C LYS A 188 10.59 -17.07 -21.19
N ALA A 189 9.37 -16.64 -20.91
CA ALA A 189 8.19 -17.22 -21.53
C ALA A 189 8.01 -16.61 -22.93
N VAL A 190 7.73 -17.46 -23.92
CA VAL A 190 7.48 -17.00 -25.31
C VAL A 190 6.16 -16.22 -25.31
N GLN A 191 6.22 -14.95 -25.73
CA GLN A 191 5.04 -14.12 -25.91
C GLN A 191 4.62 -14.14 -27.38
N PRO A 192 3.34 -14.35 -27.70
CA PRO A 192 2.81 -14.05 -29.03
C PRO A 192 3.07 -12.57 -29.32
N GLY A 193 3.68 -12.25 -30.46
CA GLY A 193 4.13 -10.89 -30.80
C GLY A 193 3.00 -9.86 -31.02
N ASN A 194 1.73 -10.24 -30.90
CA ASN A 194 0.59 -9.36 -31.11
C ASN A 194 0.14 -8.73 -29.78
N ARG A 195 0.48 -7.44 -29.58
CA ARG A 195 0.17 -6.65 -28.37
C ARG A 195 -1.07 -5.78 -28.58
N GLY A 196 -2.20 -6.42 -28.86
CA GLY A 196 -3.49 -5.71 -29.00
C GLY A 196 -4.04 -5.26 -27.64
N TRP A 197 -4.67 -4.09 -27.61
CA TRP A 197 -5.44 -3.64 -26.46
C TRP A 197 -6.92 -3.91 -26.68
N ILE A 198 -7.58 -4.39 -25.64
CA ILE A 198 -9.04 -4.49 -25.57
C ILE A 198 -9.49 -3.64 -24.40
N THR A 199 -10.34 -2.67 -24.66
CA THR A 199 -10.90 -1.79 -23.64
C THR A 199 -12.34 -2.19 -23.40
N ALA A 200 -12.70 -2.49 -22.15
CA ALA A 200 -14.08 -2.73 -21.76
C ALA A 200 -14.59 -1.53 -20.95
N ILE A 201 -15.78 -1.07 -21.30
CA ILE A 201 -16.45 0.05 -20.62
C ILE A 201 -17.75 -0.46 -19.99
N PRO A 202 -17.68 -1.01 -18.75
CA PRO A 202 -18.87 -1.36 -17.99
C PRO A 202 -19.57 -0.13 -17.39
N ALA A 203 -20.85 -0.29 -17.06
CA ALA A 203 -21.55 0.62 -16.16
C ALA A 203 -22.34 -0.18 -15.13
N ILE A 204 -22.33 0.29 -13.88
CA ILE A 204 -23.03 -0.33 -12.76
C ILE A 204 -23.77 0.75 -11.98
N ASN A 205 -25.00 0.46 -11.56
CA ASN A 205 -25.78 1.38 -10.72
C ASN A 205 -25.53 1.19 -9.22
N ALA A 206 -26.03 2.10 -8.39
CA ALA A 206 -25.84 2.02 -6.94
C ALA A 206 -26.57 0.83 -6.27
N GLU A 207 -27.44 0.12 -6.99
CA GLU A 207 -28.09 -1.13 -6.55
C GLU A 207 -27.34 -2.39 -7.01
N GLY A 208 -26.24 -2.23 -7.75
CA GLY A 208 -25.40 -3.35 -8.23
C GLY A 208 -25.85 -3.96 -9.57
N GLN A 209 -26.80 -3.38 -10.27
CA GLN A 209 -27.18 -3.78 -11.61
C GLN A 209 -26.15 -3.28 -12.64
N SER A 210 -25.79 -4.13 -13.60
CA SER A 210 -24.88 -3.78 -14.68
C SER A 210 -25.58 -3.68 -16.04
N ILE A 211 -25.01 -2.88 -16.94
CA ILE A 211 -25.33 -2.92 -18.37
C ILE A 211 -24.42 -3.91 -19.10
N PRO A 212 -24.85 -4.44 -20.26
CA PRO A 212 -23.96 -5.19 -21.13
C PRO A 212 -22.71 -4.35 -21.47
N PRO A 213 -21.51 -4.94 -21.41
CA PRO A 213 -20.28 -4.19 -21.63
C PRO A 213 -20.16 -3.68 -23.06
N PHE A 214 -19.53 -2.52 -23.20
CA PHE A 214 -19.09 -1.99 -24.48
C PHE A 214 -17.60 -2.28 -24.62
N ILE A 215 -17.22 -3.04 -25.64
CA ILE A 215 -15.86 -3.53 -25.84
C ILE A 215 -15.27 -2.84 -27.07
N ILE A 216 -14.08 -2.29 -26.93
CA ILE A 216 -13.31 -1.65 -27.99
C ILE A 216 -12.05 -2.49 -28.21
N GLY A 217 -11.95 -3.15 -29.36
CA GLY A 217 -10.74 -3.86 -29.75
C GLY A 217 -9.81 -3.00 -30.60
N SER A 218 -8.49 -3.17 -30.43
CA SER A 218 -7.50 -2.53 -31.30
C SER A 218 -7.49 -3.14 -32.70
N GLY A 219 -7.80 -2.34 -33.72
CA GLY A 219 -7.77 -2.71 -35.14
C GLY A 219 -8.60 -1.77 -36.00
N GLN A 220 -8.27 -1.64 -37.30
CA GLN A 220 -9.09 -0.86 -38.25
C GLN A 220 -10.33 -1.61 -38.70
N TYR A 221 -10.20 -2.92 -38.93
CA TYR A 221 -11.28 -3.78 -39.40
C TYR A 221 -11.16 -5.13 -38.74
N HIS A 222 -12.21 -5.55 -38.04
CA HIS A 222 -12.34 -6.93 -37.56
C HIS A 222 -13.37 -7.65 -38.42
N LEU A 223 -13.14 -8.94 -38.67
CA LEU A 223 -14.13 -9.77 -39.35
C LEU A 223 -15.32 -9.95 -38.40
N ALA A 224 -16.51 -9.52 -38.83
CA ALA A 224 -17.72 -9.59 -38.01
C ALA A 224 -18.03 -11.01 -37.49
N ASN A 225 -17.63 -12.04 -38.24
CA ASN A 225 -17.80 -13.46 -37.88
C ASN A 225 -17.05 -13.83 -36.60
N TRP A 226 -15.94 -13.17 -36.26
CA TRP A 226 -15.21 -13.41 -35.01
C TRP A 226 -16.05 -13.17 -33.76
N TYR A 227 -17.12 -12.37 -33.89
CA TYR A 227 -18.01 -12.03 -32.80
C TYR A 227 -19.40 -12.61 -33.00
N ARG A 228 -19.91 -12.62 -34.24
CA ARG A 228 -21.25 -13.13 -34.57
C ARG A 228 -21.37 -14.65 -34.49
N GLU A 229 -20.27 -15.37 -34.68
CA GLU A 229 -20.21 -16.84 -34.55
C GLU A 229 -19.54 -17.25 -33.22
N SER A 230 -19.46 -16.32 -32.26
CA SER A 230 -18.89 -16.57 -30.93
C SER A 230 -19.98 -16.84 -29.90
N ASN A 231 -19.59 -17.35 -28.73
CA ASN A 231 -20.48 -17.52 -27.57
C ASN A 231 -20.76 -16.21 -26.81
N LEU A 232 -20.46 -15.04 -27.40
CA LEU A 232 -20.70 -13.75 -26.74
C LEU A 232 -22.19 -13.39 -26.78
N PRO A 233 -22.73 -12.82 -25.69
CA PRO A 233 -24.11 -12.35 -25.68
C PRO A 233 -24.36 -11.27 -26.74
N ALA A 234 -25.52 -11.35 -27.41
CA ALA A 234 -25.87 -10.48 -28.54
C ALA A 234 -26.11 -9.00 -28.16
N ASP A 235 -26.30 -8.72 -26.87
CA ASP A 235 -26.50 -7.39 -26.31
C ASP A 235 -25.18 -6.67 -25.98
N TRP A 236 -24.05 -7.36 -26.11
CA TRP A 236 -22.72 -6.75 -25.99
C TRP A 236 -22.40 -5.95 -27.24
N VAL A 237 -21.82 -4.77 -27.06
CA VAL A 237 -21.37 -3.94 -28.18
C VAL A 237 -19.88 -4.13 -28.39
N ILE A 238 -19.49 -4.46 -29.62
CA ILE A 238 -18.08 -4.62 -30.00
C ILE A 238 -17.78 -3.59 -31.07
N ALA A 239 -16.92 -2.64 -30.71
CA ALA A 239 -16.41 -1.60 -31.57
C ALA A 239 -14.90 -1.78 -31.79
N THR A 240 -14.37 -1.08 -32.78
CA THR A 240 -12.95 -1.15 -33.14
C THR A 240 -12.37 0.24 -33.22
N SER A 241 -11.16 0.43 -32.70
CA SER A 241 -10.39 1.66 -32.89
C SER A 241 -8.94 1.32 -33.22
N GLN A 242 -8.25 2.18 -33.98
CA GLN A 242 -6.88 1.91 -34.43
C GLN A 242 -5.91 1.61 -33.29
N ASN A 243 -6.12 2.25 -32.13
CA ASN A 243 -5.24 2.19 -30.97
C ASN A 243 -5.87 1.48 -29.76
N GLY A 244 -7.13 1.02 -29.86
CA GLY A 244 -7.87 0.38 -28.76
C GLY A 244 -8.41 1.36 -27.70
N TRP A 245 -8.28 2.67 -27.91
CA TRP A 245 -8.74 3.70 -26.97
C TRP A 245 -10.11 4.24 -27.37
N THR A 246 -10.82 4.81 -26.38
CA THR A 246 -12.05 5.56 -26.54
C THR A 246 -11.76 6.90 -27.24
N ASN A 247 -12.56 7.26 -28.25
CA ASN A 247 -12.57 8.58 -28.87
C ASN A 247 -13.97 9.22 -28.70
N ASN A 248 -14.15 10.48 -29.11
CA ASN A 248 -15.42 11.18 -28.93
C ASN A 248 -16.62 10.46 -29.61
N GLU A 249 -16.39 9.85 -30.76
CA GLU A 249 -17.41 9.09 -31.51
C GLU A 249 -17.82 7.82 -30.76
N LEU A 250 -16.85 7.03 -30.28
CA LEU A 250 -17.08 5.83 -29.48
C LEU A 250 -17.68 6.16 -28.12
N GLY A 251 -17.30 7.28 -27.52
CA GLY A 251 -17.94 7.80 -26.30
C GLY A 251 -19.42 8.14 -26.51
N LEU A 252 -19.78 8.73 -27.65
CA LEU A 252 -21.16 8.98 -28.01
C LEU A 252 -21.94 7.68 -28.29
N GLU A 253 -21.34 6.73 -29.01
CA GLU A 253 -21.95 5.41 -29.24
C GLU A 253 -22.14 4.65 -27.92
N TRP A 254 -21.20 4.77 -26.99
CA TRP A 254 -21.34 4.27 -25.63
C TRP A 254 -22.52 4.93 -24.90
N LEU A 255 -22.68 6.26 -24.99
CA LEU A 255 -23.81 6.95 -24.37
C LEU A 255 -25.16 6.51 -24.95
N LYS A 256 -25.23 6.25 -26.26
CA LYS A 256 -26.42 5.67 -26.90
C LYS A 256 -26.68 4.24 -26.42
N HIS A 257 -25.64 3.44 -26.25
CA HIS A 257 -25.72 2.09 -25.68
C HIS A 257 -26.22 2.11 -24.23
N PHE A 258 -25.64 2.98 -23.40
CA PHE A 258 -26.05 3.22 -22.02
C PHE A 258 -27.53 3.59 -21.94
N ASP A 259 -27.98 4.53 -22.78
CA ASP A 259 -29.36 4.97 -22.80
C ASP A 259 -30.32 3.85 -23.19
N ARG A 260 -30.01 3.11 -24.26
CA ARG A 260 -30.81 1.94 -24.68
C ARG A 260 -30.90 0.87 -23.58
N SER A 261 -29.80 0.64 -22.85
CA SER A 261 -29.70 -0.40 -21.83
C SER A 261 -30.39 -0.03 -20.51
N THR A 262 -30.55 1.27 -20.22
CA THR A 262 -31.06 1.76 -18.93
C THR A 262 -32.41 2.46 -19.02
N ALA A 263 -32.84 2.95 -20.19
CA ALA A 263 -34.08 3.73 -20.33
C ALA A 263 -35.34 3.00 -19.86
N LYS A 264 -35.43 1.69 -20.11
CA LYS A 264 -36.56 0.85 -19.66
C LYS A 264 -36.50 0.45 -18.18
N ARG A 265 -35.36 0.69 -17.52
CA ARG A 265 -35.10 0.32 -16.12
C ARG A 265 -35.17 1.53 -15.19
N SER A 266 -35.28 2.74 -15.75
CA SER A 266 -35.26 3.99 -15.00
C SER A 266 -36.50 4.11 -14.13
N VAL A 267 -36.32 4.40 -12.83
CA VAL A 267 -37.43 4.55 -11.88
C VAL A 267 -37.79 6.03 -11.70
N SER A 268 -36.79 6.89 -11.73
CA SER A 268 -36.90 8.34 -11.66
C SER A 268 -36.85 8.99 -13.05
N LEU A 269 -37.25 10.25 -13.11
CA LEU A 269 -37.27 11.04 -14.35
C LEU A 269 -35.86 11.36 -14.86
N TYR A 270 -34.87 11.39 -13.97
CA TYR A 270 -33.49 11.75 -14.27
C TYR A 270 -32.53 10.64 -13.84
N ARG A 271 -31.55 10.32 -14.69
CA ARG A 271 -30.45 9.41 -14.35
C ARG A 271 -29.18 10.22 -14.11
N LEU A 272 -28.45 9.89 -13.05
CA LEU A 272 -27.15 10.48 -12.76
C LEU A 272 -26.05 9.54 -13.24
N LEU A 273 -25.21 10.02 -14.17
CA LEU A 273 -24.01 9.31 -14.59
C LEU A 273 -22.77 9.97 -14.01
N ILE A 274 -22.00 9.22 -13.23
CA ILE A 274 -20.72 9.63 -12.66
C ILE A 274 -19.62 9.19 -13.62
N LEU A 275 -18.81 10.14 -14.09
CA LEU A 275 -17.68 9.90 -14.98
C LEU A 275 -16.36 10.20 -14.24
N ASP A 276 -15.37 9.33 -14.40
CA ASP A 276 -13.98 9.66 -14.10
C ASP A 276 -13.41 10.41 -15.33
N ALA A 277 -13.10 11.70 -15.20
CA ALA A 277 -12.42 12.43 -16.27
C ALA A 277 -10.92 12.20 -16.18
N THR A 278 -10.31 11.84 -17.30
CA THR A 278 -8.88 12.02 -17.55
C THR A 278 -8.64 13.47 -17.94
N ASN A 279 -7.82 14.18 -17.16
CA ASN A 279 -7.43 15.56 -17.46
C ASN A 279 -6.74 15.63 -18.85
N PRO A 280 -7.26 16.38 -19.85
CA PRO A 280 -6.64 16.48 -21.17
C PRO A 280 -5.25 17.15 -21.14
N ASP A 281 -4.90 17.86 -20.06
CA ASP A 281 -3.59 18.52 -19.90
C ASP A 281 -2.57 17.67 -19.10
N ALA A 282 -2.87 16.41 -18.79
CA ALA A 282 -1.90 15.53 -18.16
C ALA A 282 -0.80 15.14 -19.17
N PRO A 283 0.50 15.39 -18.89
CA PRO A 283 1.57 14.92 -19.75
C PRO A 283 1.45 13.40 -19.89
N GLN A 284 1.60 12.90 -21.12
CA GLN A 284 1.41 11.48 -21.45
C GLN A 284 2.16 10.59 -20.45
N GLY A 285 1.40 9.95 -19.56
CA GLY A 285 1.95 9.08 -18.51
C GLY A 285 1.37 9.25 -17.09
N GLY A 286 0.59 10.30 -16.81
CA GLY A 286 -0.06 10.48 -15.49
C GLY A 286 -1.58 10.39 -15.56
N LYS A 287 -2.20 9.39 -14.93
CA LYS A 287 -3.66 9.36 -14.75
C LYS A 287 -4.04 10.30 -13.60
N SER A 288 -4.40 11.54 -13.93
CA SER A 288 -5.10 12.45 -13.02
C SER A 288 -6.60 12.34 -13.26
N THR A 289 -7.33 11.89 -12.24
CA THR A 289 -8.79 11.75 -12.26
C THR A 289 -9.45 12.98 -11.65
N THR A 290 -10.16 13.75 -12.46
CA THR A 290 -11.14 14.76 -12.00
C THR A 290 -12.52 14.20 -12.30
N LYS A 291 -13.43 14.12 -11.32
CA LYS A 291 -14.79 13.62 -11.55
C LYS A 291 -15.65 14.72 -12.16
N SER A 292 -16.16 14.53 -13.37
CA SER A 292 -17.12 15.43 -14.01
C SER A 292 -18.53 14.85 -13.95
N MET A 293 -19.54 15.72 -13.97
CA MET A 293 -20.95 15.36 -13.83
C MET A 293 -21.67 15.64 -15.16
N GLY A 294 -22.30 14.61 -15.73
CA GLY A 294 -23.10 14.75 -16.96
C GLY A 294 -24.60 14.65 -16.66
N PHE A 295 -25.39 15.63 -17.14
CA PHE A 295 -26.86 15.59 -17.12
C PHE A 295 -27.41 15.20 -18.48
N LYS A 296 -28.43 14.34 -18.52
CA LYS A 296 -29.22 14.06 -19.73
C LYS A 296 -30.71 14.22 -19.44
N ASP A 297 -31.36 15.16 -20.14
CA ASP A 297 -32.81 15.34 -20.12
C ASP A 297 -33.47 14.35 -21.10
N PRO A 298 -34.49 13.57 -20.69
CA PRO A 298 -35.15 12.61 -21.58
C PRO A 298 -35.99 13.26 -22.71
N LYS A 299 -36.28 14.56 -22.66
CA LYS A 299 -37.21 15.22 -23.60
C LYS A 299 -36.58 16.05 -24.71
N ASP A 300 -35.26 16.17 -24.77
CA ASP A 300 -34.62 17.05 -25.76
C ASP A 300 -33.41 16.35 -26.42
N SER A 301 -33.66 15.68 -27.55
CA SER A 301 -32.67 14.89 -28.29
C SER A 301 -31.65 15.72 -29.07
N ASN A 302 -31.57 17.05 -28.86
CA ASN A 302 -30.85 17.95 -29.76
C ASN A 302 -29.94 19.01 -29.09
N ARG A 303 -29.59 18.88 -27.81
CA ARG A 303 -28.52 19.70 -27.20
C ARG A 303 -27.46 18.84 -26.52
N GLY A 304 -26.20 19.13 -26.86
CA GLY A 304 -25.01 18.47 -26.34
C GLY A 304 -24.96 18.50 -24.81
N SER A 305 -24.36 17.45 -24.27
CA SER A 305 -24.00 17.31 -22.87
C SER A 305 -23.30 18.58 -22.38
N ILE A 306 -23.92 19.26 -21.42
CA ILE A 306 -23.28 20.35 -20.68
C ILE A 306 -22.37 19.66 -19.66
N SER A 307 -21.06 19.72 -19.92
CA SER A 307 -20.03 19.43 -18.94
C SER A 307 -19.92 20.63 -17.98
N ILE A 308 -19.99 20.37 -16.68
CA ILE A 308 -19.55 21.31 -15.63
C ILE A 308 -18.26 20.77 -15.04
#